data_AF-X1LGP5-F1
#
_entry.id   AF-X1LGP5-F1
#
_cell.length_a   1.000
_cell.length_b   1.000
_cell.length_c   1.000
_cell.angle_alpha   90.00
_cell.angle_beta   90.00
_cell.angle_gamma   90.00
#
_symmetry.space_group_name_H-M   'P 1'
#
loop_
_entity.id
_entity.type
_entity.pdbx_description
1 polymer ?
#
loop_
_entity_poly.entity_id
_entity_poly.type
_entity_poly.pdbx_seq_one_letter_code
_entity_poly.pdbx_strand_id
1 'polypeptide(L)'
;MGQDDKREGIIALDVDGTILDYGGYITRGDIIKLKERNRVGIISERSIENIKAVIDRLNIPIDFFYSAYPDRRGNKAGFLKEVSEGSPKKIPLTYIADRKEDQIECTLA
;
A
#
# COMPACT_ATOMS: atom_id res chain seq x y z
N MET A 1 5.66 -8.16 -28.12
CA MET A 1 5.08 -9.17 -27.20
C MET A 1 5.51 -8.79 -25.80
N GLY A 2 4.75 -7.92 -25.12
CA GLY A 2 5.09 -7.43 -23.79
C GLY A 2 4.60 -8.42 -22.75
N GLN A 3 5.44 -8.77 -21.79
CA GLN A 3 5.12 -9.67 -20.69
C GLN A 3 3.83 -9.19 -20.02
N ASP A 4 2.75 -9.98 -20.12
CA ASP A 4 1.55 -9.78 -19.31
C ASP A 4 2.02 -9.70 -17.85
N ASP A 5 1.76 -8.58 -17.21
CA ASP A 5 2.08 -8.35 -15.80
C ASP A 5 1.29 -9.39 -15.00
N LYS A 6 1.92 -10.54 -14.68
CA LYS A 6 1.32 -11.71 -14.01
C LYS A 6 0.95 -11.42 -12.54
N ARG A 7 0.93 -10.15 -12.13
CA ARG A 7 0.65 -9.77 -10.76
C ARG A 7 -0.81 -10.03 -10.45
N GLU A 8 -1.02 -10.74 -9.35
CA GLU A 8 -2.32 -11.19 -8.86
C GLU A 8 -3.14 -10.04 -8.27
N GLY A 9 -2.50 -8.97 -7.78
CA GLY A 9 -3.17 -7.88 -7.08
C GLY A 9 -2.32 -6.64 -6.82
N ILE A 10 -2.95 -5.64 -6.21
CA ILE A 10 -2.33 -4.45 -5.62
C ILE A 10 -2.48 -4.54 -4.10
N ILE A 11 -1.39 -4.35 -3.37
CA ILE A 11 -1.40 -4.30 -1.91
C ILE A 11 -0.88 -2.95 -1.49
N ALA A 12 -1.68 -2.20 -0.74
CA ALA A 12 -1.28 -0.98 -0.09
C ALA A 12 -1.08 -1.24 1.41
N LEU A 13 -0.02 -0.67 1.98
CA LEU A 13 0.34 -0.81 3.39
C LEU A 13 0.26 0.56 4.06
N ASP A 14 -0.33 0.63 5.26
CA ASP A 14 -0.10 1.79 6.12
C ASP A 14 1.33 1.80 6.68
N VAL A 15 1.75 2.93 7.24
CA VAL A 15 3.08 3.07 7.85
C VAL A 15 3.00 2.82 9.35
N ASP A 16 2.21 3.61 10.05
CA ASP A 16 2.22 3.65 11.51
C ASP A 16 1.47 2.44 12.06
N GLY A 17 2.07 1.72 13.00
CA GLY A 17 1.49 0.51 13.57
C GLY A 17 1.38 -0.67 12.59
N THR A 18 1.73 -0.50 11.30
CA THR A 18 1.65 -1.57 10.28
C THR A 18 3.02 -2.07 9.87
N ILE A 19 3.90 -1.18 9.40
CA ILE A 19 5.30 -1.52 9.05
C ILE A 19 6.32 -0.85 9.98
N LEU A 20 5.92 0.21 10.70
CA LEU A 20 6.79 0.96 11.61
C LEU A 20 6.45 0.66 13.08
N ASP A 21 7.51 0.48 13.89
CA ASP A 21 7.48 0.14 15.32
C ASP A 21 6.51 1.00 16.13
N TYR A 22 5.46 0.34 16.62
CA TYR A 22 4.58 0.56 17.79
C TYR A 22 3.32 -0.33 17.60
N GLY A 23 3.50 -1.55 17.09
CA GLY A 23 2.40 -2.43 16.64
C GLY A 23 2.57 -3.00 15.23
N GLY A 24 3.61 -2.58 14.48
CA GLY A 24 3.91 -3.07 13.14
C GLY A 24 4.06 -4.58 13.08
N TYR A 25 3.16 -5.24 12.33
CA TYR A 25 3.11 -6.69 12.19
C TYR A 25 3.52 -7.17 10.79
N ILE A 26 3.71 -6.26 9.84
CA ILE A 26 4.22 -6.56 8.51
C ILE A 26 5.73 -6.24 8.47
N THR A 27 6.54 -7.29 8.30
CA THR A 27 8.00 -7.14 8.24
C THR A 27 8.49 -6.89 6.82
N ARG A 28 9.75 -6.47 6.67
CA ARG A 28 10.42 -6.41 5.36
C ARG A 28 10.36 -7.74 4.61
N GLY A 29 10.50 -8.87 5.32
CA GLY A 29 10.43 -10.20 4.71
C GLY A 29 9.06 -10.51 4.13
N ASP A 30 8.00 -10.06 4.79
CA ASP A 30 6.63 -10.21 4.30
C ASP A 30 6.39 -9.35 3.06
N ILE A 31 6.87 -8.10 3.06
CA ILE A 31 6.77 -7.19 1.90
C ILE A 31 7.46 -7.79 0.67
N ILE A 32 8.64 -8.39 0.84
CA ILE A 32 9.35 -9.07 -0.26
C ILE A 32 8.51 -10.20 -0.83
N LYS A 33 7.92 -11.06 0.01
CA LYS A 33 7.05 -12.16 -0.43
C LYS A 33 5.79 -11.64 -1.14
N LEU A 34 5.14 -10.60 -0.60
CA LEU A 34 3.97 -9.99 -1.21
C LEU A 34 4.30 -9.46 -2.62
N LYS A 35 5.50 -8.91 -2.82
CA LYS A 35 5.95 -8.42 -4.13
C LYS A 35 6.23 -9.49 -5.17
N GLU A 36 6.43 -10.74 -4.79
CA GLU A 36 6.62 -11.83 -5.77
C GLU A 36 5.40 -11.98 -6.68
N ARG A 37 4.22 -11.61 -6.18
CA ARG A 37 2.94 -11.77 -6.87
C ARG A 37 2.11 -10.50 -6.98
N ASN A 38 2.46 -9.42 -6.28
CA ASN A 38 1.63 -8.22 -6.23
C ASN A 38 2.42 -6.95 -6.54
N ARG A 39 1.70 -5.88 -6.89
CA ARG A 39 2.23 -4.51 -6.78
C ARG A 39 2.06 -4.08 -5.34
N VAL A 40 3.15 -3.81 -4.64
CA VAL A 40 3.09 -3.43 -3.23
C VAL A 40 3.48 -1.97 -3.08
N GLY A 41 2.67 -1.19 -2.37
CA GLY A 41 2.96 0.21 -2.12
C GLY A 41 2.53 0.66 -0.74
N ILE A 42 2.79 1.94 -0.45
CA ILE A 42 2.50 2.56 0.84
C ILE A 42 1.43 3.64 0.66
N ILE A 43 0.47 3.70 1.59
CA ILE A 43 -0.45 4.83 1.75
C ILE A 43 -0.37 5.25 3.21
N SER A 44 -0.03 6.51 3.47
CA SER A 44 0.13 6.99 4.85
C SER A 44 -0.32 8.42 5.02
N GLU A 45 -0.69 8.79 6.24
CA GLU A 45 -0.95 10.18 6.65
C GLU A 45 0.35 10.96 6.94
N ARG A 46 1.50 10.33 6.76
CA ARG A 46 2.81 10.98 6.83
C ARG A 46 3.06 11.79 5.55
N SER A 47 3.84 12.86 5.69
CA SER A 47 4.38 13.59 4.53
C SER A 47 5.22 12.67 3.64
N ILE A 48 5.34 13.03 2.36
CA ILE A 48 6.15 12.29 1.38
C ILE A 48 7.59 12.06 1.87
N GLU A 49 8.20 13.08 2.47
CA GLU A 49 9.57 13.00 2.99
C GLU A 49 9.70 11.95 4.10
N ASN A 50 8.72 11.90 5.00
CA ASN A 50 8.68 10.93 6.08
C ASN A 50 8.41 9.50 5.56
N ILE A 51 7.58 9.35 4.53
CA ILE A 51 7.38 8.03 3.88
C ILE A 51 8.69 7.54 3.26
N LYS A 52 9.39 8.40 2.51
CA LYS A 52 10.71 8.06 1.93
C LYS A 52 11.73 7.68 3.00
N ALA A 53 11.81 8.46 4.08
CA ALA A 53 12.71 8.14 5.19
C ALA A 53 12.42 6.76 5.80
N VAL A 54 11.15 6.34 5.89
CA VAL A 54 10.78 4.99 6.34
C VAL A 54 11.20 3.92 5.33
N ILE A 55 10.95 4.15 4.04
CA ILE A 55 11.33 3.23 2.96
C ILE A 55 12.84 2.99 2.97
N ASP A 56 13.62 4.07 3.05
CA ASP A 56 15.08 4.03 3.05
C ASP A 56 15.60 3.36 4.33
N ARG A 57 15.06 3.74 5.49
CA ARG A 57 15.45 3.17 6.80
C ARG A 57 15.18 1.68 6.89
N LEU A 58 14.03 1.23 6.41
CA LEU A 58 13.65 -0.19 6.44
C LEU A 58 14.17 -0.97 5.23
N ASN A 59 14.75 -0.27 4.25
CA ASN A 59 15.22 -0.83 2.98
C ASN A 59 14.17 -1.77 2.35
N ILE A 60 12.93 -1.28 2.31
CA ILE A 60 11.78 -2.05 1.81
C ILE A 60 11.61 -1.81 0.31
N PRO A 61 11.50 -2.87 -0.50
CA PRO A 61 11.18 -2.72 -1.90
C PRO A 61 9.69 -2.38 -2.02
N ILE A 62 9.35 -1.23 -2.60
CA ILE A 62 7.96 -0.86 -2.90
C ILE A 62 7.83 -0.36 -4.34
N ASP A 63 6.67 -0.52 -4.95
CA ASP A 63 6.38 -0.09 -6.33
C ASP A 63 5.83 1.33 -6.40
N PHE A 64 5.14 1.80 -5.35
CA PHE A 64 4.53 3.12 -5.28
C PHE A 64 4.34 3.56 -3.82
N PHE A 65 4.21 4.86 -3.60
CA PHE A 65 3.76 5.40 -2.31
C PHE A 65 2.89 6.64 -2.49
N TYR A 66 2.02 6.89 -1.52
CA TYR A 66 1.11 8.03 -1.50
C TYR A 66 0.99 8.62 -0.09
N SER A 67 0.96 9.94 -0.01
CA SER A 67 0.76 10.72 1.21
C SER A 67 -0.65 11.29 1.23
N ALA A 68 -1.47 10.84 2.19
CA ALA A 68 -2.79 11.40 2.47
C ALA A 68 -2.73 12.71 3.28
N TYR A 69 -1.55 13.16 3.71
CA TYR A 69 -1.38 14.41 4.44
C TYR A 69 -1.70 15.66 3.58
N PRO A 70 -2.38 16.69 4.12
CA PRO A 70 -2.98 16.78 5.47
C PRO A 70 -4.39 16.18 5.57
N ASP A 71 -5.02 15.81 4.45
CA ASP A 71 -6.42 15.37 4.37
C ASP A 71 -6.59 13.85 4.63
N ARG A 72 -6.52 13.50 5.92
CA ARG A 72 -6.31 12.13 6.45
C ARG A 72 -7.23 11.04 5.89
N ARG A 73 -8.56 11.21 5.99
CA ARG A 73 -9.54 10.18 5.59
C ARG A 73 -10.03 10.32 4.16
N GLY A 74 -10.21 11.55 3.68
CA GLY A 74 -10.69 11.81 2.31
C GLY A 74 -9.72 11.29 1.25
N ASN A 75 -8.41 11.46 1.48
CA ASN A 75 -7.40 11.10 0.50
C ASN A 75 -7.08 9.60 0.46
N LYS A 76 -7.19 8.85 1.57
CA LYS A 76 -6.93 7.40 1.54
C LYS A 76 -7.98 6.65 0.71
N ALA A 77 -9.25 6.85 1.01
CA ALA A 77 -10.34 6.22 0.25
C ALA A 77 -10.37 6.68 -1.21
N GLY A 78 -10.13 7.98 -1.45
CA GLY A 78 -10.02 8.54 -2.79
C GLY A 78 -8.89 7.91 -3.61
N PHE A 79 -7.70 7.78 -3.03
CA PHE A 79 -6.57 7.14 -3.70
C PHE A 79 -6.81 5.65 -3.96
N LEU A 80 -7.35 4.90 -3.00
CA LEU A 80 -7.69 3.49 -3.20
C LEU A 80 -8.68 3.30 -4.35
N LYS A 81 -9.65 4.23 -4.48
CA LYS A 81 -10.60 4.27 -5.60
C LYS A 81 -9.90 4.60 -6.92
N GLU A 82 -9.05 5.64 -6.97
CA GLU A 82 -8.31 6.01 -8.19
C GLU A 82 -7.38 4.89 -8.68
N VAL A 83 -6.68 4.21 -7.76
CA VAL A 83 -5.81 3.08 -8.10
C VAL A 83 -6.62 1.92 -8.68
N SER A 84 -7.83 1.67 -8.16
CA SER A 84 -8.71 0.66 -8.73
C SER A 84 -9.30 1.07 -10.07
N GLU A 85 -9.76 2.31 -10.23
CA GLU A 85 -10.43 2.80 -11.45
C GLU A 85 -9.44 3.01 -12.60
N GLY A 86 -8.20 3.39 -12.29
CA GLY A 86 -7.12 3.56 -13.27
C GLY A 86 -6.55 2.24 -13.81
N SER A 87 -6.96 1.09 -13.27
CA SER A 87 -6.51 -0.22 -13.75
C SER A 87 -7.42 -0.74 -14.85
N PRO A 88 -6.91 -1.02 -16.07
CA PRO A 88 -7.72 -1.50 -17.20
C PRO A 88 -8.28 -2.93 -16.99
N LYS A 89 -7.80 -3.65 -15.97
CA LYS A 89 -8.35 -4.92 -15.49
C LYS A 89 -8.80 -4.71 -14.05
N LYS A 90 -9.87 -5.40 -13.63
CA LYS A 90 -10.30 -5.50 -12.23
C LYS A 90 -9.23 -6.27 -11.46
N ILE A 91 -8.20 -5.56 -11.04
CA ILE A 91 -7.10 -6.11 -10.24
C ILE A 91 -7.54 -5.95 -8.79
N PRO A 92 -7.54 -7.03 -7.98
CA PRO A 92 -7.93 -6.94 -6.58
C PRO A 92 -6.99 -6.00 -5.84
N LEU A 93 -7.56 -5.15 -4.99
CA LEU A 93 -6.83 -4.21 -4.14
C LEU A 93 -7.06 -4.58 -2.68
N THR A 94 -5.96 -4.75 -1.94
CA THR A 94 -5.99 -5.01 -0.50
C THR A 94 -5.26 -3.89 0.22
N TYR A 95 -5.90 -3.28 1.22
CA TYR A 95 -5.25 -2.32 2.10
C TYR A 95 -5.03 -2.94 3.48
N ILE A 96 -3.76 -2.98 3.92
CA ILE A 96 -3.34 -3.56 5.20
C ILE A 96 -2.98 -2.40 6.13
N ALA A 97 -3.67 -2.31 7.26
CA ALA A 97 -3.48 -1.28 8.28
C ALA A 97 -3.60 -1.87 9.69
N ASP A 98 -3.09 -1.14 10.68
CA ASP A 98 -3.08 -1.50 12.11
C ASP A 98 -4.46 -1.30 12.75
N ARG A 99 -5.16 -0.24 12.35
CA ARG A 99 -6.51 0.07 12.79
C ARG A 99 -7.50 -0.77 12.01
N LYS A 100 -8.38 -1.48 12.74
CA LYS A 100 -9.51 -2.22 12.14
C LYS A 100 -10.41 -1.35 11.27
N GLU A 101 -10.52 -0.06 11.57
CA GLU A 101 -11.30 0.91 10.79
C GLU A 101 -10.70 1.18 9.40
N ASP A 102 -9.40 0.93 9.25
CA ASP A 102 -8.65 1.15 8.01
C ASP A 102 -8.45 -0.16 7.22
N GLN A 103 -8.85 -1.34 7.76
CA GLN A 103 -8.82 -2.60 7.01
C GLN A 103 -9.94 -2.62 5.96
N ILE A 104 -9.63 -2.07 4.78
CA ILE A 104 -10.51 -2.06 3.63
C ILE A 104 -10.15 -3.28 2.77
N GLU A 105 -10.91 -4.38 2.93
CA GLU A 105 -10.97 -5.43 1.90
C GLU A 105 -11.86 -4.93 0.76
N CYS A 106 -11.22 -4.31 -0.23
CA CYS A 106 -11.90 -3.88 -1.45
C CYS A 106 -11.82 -4.99 -2.50
N THR A 107 -12.74 -5.96 -2.42
CA THR A 107 -13.02 -6.84 -3.56
C THR A 107 -13.87 -6.06 -4.56
N LEU A 108 -13.22 -5.29 -5.42
CA LEU A 108 -13.92 -4.48 -6.42
C LEU A 108 -14.40 -5.40 -7.54
N ALA A 109 -15.73 -5.61 -7.54
CA ALA A 109 -16.48 -6.49 -8.42
C ALA A 109 -16.34 -6.15 -9.89
#